data_AF-A0A0L0W5R7-F1
#
_entry.id   AF-A0A0L0W5R7-F1
#
_cell.length_a   1.000
_cell.length_b   1.000
_cell.length_c   1.000
_cell.angle_alpha   90.00
_cell.angle_beta   90.00
_cell.angle_gamma   90.00
#
_symmetry.space_group_name_H-M   'P 1'
#
loop_
_entity.id
_entity.type
_entity.pdbx_description
1 polymer ?
#
loop_
_entity_poly.entity_id
_entity_poly.type
_entity_poly.pdbx_seq_one_letter_code
_entity_poly.pdbx_strand_id
1 'polypeptide(L)'
;MESRHKEYDRARTVYKYALDRLPRSKSVGLYASYTNFEKQFGDRAGIESTVLGKRRIQYEEELAHSSQLNYDVWFEYARLEESALKSCDHDSPEKAVERIREVYERAVAQVPPSAEKRYWRRYIFLWLGYATFEEIETKDYDRVRQVYEACLKLIPHKQFTFSKVWEMYAHFELRRLNLDKARKILGTAIGLAPKPKSFKVYLDMELQLREFDRCRKLYEKFLEFDPTYPSAWIQFAGLERGLMETERARAIYEMAIAQADLYDPECVWKAYIDFEEEEEEWERARNLFERLALASGHVKVWTSWAKFEMSTGKAISDRYLGLDEDEDDESPDEPMEKDEEAAEQARLQGIKLARQVLQRGYEDIRKRWKNEPEGPVRDNLKEQRSIILDHWKLLETEIGDSVALSKVEGMMPKPMRRWRKLDDTGDKEEYWDLVFPDDEKERNPGTFKLLQLAHAWKAKQQEQQSNSIPHQTEATKSPPQIQINQPSEDVPVVS
;
A
#
# COMPACT_ATOMS: atom_id res chain seq x y z
N MET A 1 -21.57 -62.77 -10.33
CA MET A 1 -21.79 -64.17 -9.92
C MET A 1 -20.96 -64.51 -8.68
N GLU A 2 -19.69 -64.12 -8.57
CA GLU A 2 -18.85 -64.40 -7.38
C GLU A 2 -19.18 -63.56 -6.13
N SER A 3 -19.73 -62.35 -6.26
CA SER A 3 -20.17 -61.51 -5.13
C SER A 3 -21.32 -62.11 -4.31
N ARG A 4 -22.12 -63.01 -4.90
CA ARG A 4 -23.20 -63.73 -4.20
C ARG A 4 -22.68 -64.94 -3.42
N HIS A 5 -21.44 -65.38 -3.68
CA HIS A 5 -20.80 -66.53 -3.05
C HIS A 5 -19.84 -66.16 -1.90
N LYS A 6 -19.81 -64.88 -1.48
CA LYS A 6 -18.91 -64.35 -0.43
C LYS A 6 -17.40 -64.50 -0.74
N GLU A 7 -17.02 -64.85 -1.97
CA GLU A 7 -15.62 -64.88 -2.44
C GLU A 7 -15.19 -63.48 -2.91
N TYR A 8 -15.13 -62.53 -1.97
CA TYR A 8 -14.83 -61.13 -2.29
C TYR A 8 -13.40 -60.93 -2.82
N ASP A 9 -12.42 -61.68 -2.30
CA ASP A 9 -11.03 -61.60 -2.76
C ASP A 9 -10.85 -62.09 -4.19
N ARG A 10 -11.59 -63.14 -4.58
CA ARG A 10 -11.59 -63.64 -5.95
C ARG A 10 -12.21 -62.62 -6.90
N ALA A 11 -13.34 -62.03 -6.52
CA ALA A 11 -13.96 -60.95 -7.27
C ALA A 11 -13.00 -59.76 -7.44
N ARG A 12 -12.24 -59.37 -6.41
CA ARG A 12 -11.18 -58.34 -6.50
C ARG A 12 -10.09 -58.71 -7.50
N THR A 13 -9.58 -59.95 -7.48
CA THR A 13 -8.57 -60.40 -8.46
C THR A 13 -9.09 -60.41 -9.89
N VAL A 14 -10.36 -60.77 -10.09
CA VAL A 14 -11.00 -60.76 -11.42
C VAL A 14 -11.18 -59.33 -11.93
N TYR A 15 -11.59 -58.38 -11.08
CA TYR A 15 -11.66 -56.97 -11.46
C TYR A 15 -10.28 -56.40 -11.79
N LYS A 16 -9.25 -56.67 -10.98
CA LYS A 16 -7.86 -56.25 -11.26
C LYS A 16 -7.36 -56.83 -12.59
N TYR A 17 -7.56 -58.13 -12.80
CA TYR A 17 -7.17 -58.81 -14.03
C TYR A 17 -7.90 -58.31 -15.27
N ALA A 18 -9.19 -57.96 -15.14
CA ALA A 18 -9.97 -57.38 -16.22
C ALA A 18 -9.47 -55.96 -16.56
N LEU A 19 -9.09 -55.17 -15.55
CA LEU A 19 -8.52 -53.84 -15.75
C LEU A 19 -7.15 -53.85 -16.42
N ASP A 20 -6.30 -54.86 -16.14
CA ASP A 20 -4.96 -54.97 -16.74
C ASP A 20 -4.96 -55.34 -18.23
N ARG A 21 -6.04 -55.96 -18.74
CA ARG A 21 -6.12 -56.47 -20.13
C ARG A 21 -7.04 -55.67 -21.06
N LEU A 22 -7.92 -54.83 -20.51
CA LEU A 22 -8.88 -54.08 -21.32
C LEU A 22 -8.31 -52.71 -21.76
N PRO A 23 -8.52 -52.29 -23.02
CA PRO A 23 -8.16 -50.96 -23.48
C PRO A 23 -8.85 -49.85 -22.67
N ARG A 24 -8.13 -48.73 -22.43
CA ARG A 24 -8.54 -47.62 -21.55
C ARG A 24 -9.93 -47.03 -21.85
N SER A 25 -10.41 -47.12 -23.09
CA SER A 25 -11.74 -46.64 -23.49
C SER A 25 -12.92 -47.48 -22.99
N LYS A 26 -12.71 -48.78 -22.68
CA LYS A 26 -13.74 -49.68 -22.14
C LYS A 26 -13.64 -49.87 -20.63
N SER A 27 -12.55 -49.40 -20.02
CA SER A 27 -12.32 -49.55 -18.57
C SER A 27 -13.15 -48.58 -17.73
N VAL A 28 -13.67 -47.47 -18.27
CA VAL A 28 -14.46 -46.47 -17.49
C VAL A 28 -15.71 -47.11 -16.85
N GLY A 29 -16.45 -47.92 -17.60
CA GLY A 29 -17.62 -48.65 -17.08
C GLY A 29 -17.24 -49.75 -16.08
N LEU A 30 -16.07 -50.36 -16.26
CA LEU A 30 -15.53 -51.40 -15.37
C LEU A 30 -15.01 -50.81 -14.04
N TYR A 31 -14.40 -49.62 -14.08
CA TYR A 31 -14.05 -48.87 -12.86
C TYR A 31 -15.30 -48.42 -12.12
N ALA A 32 -16.36 -47.99 -12.81
CA ALA A 32 -17.61 -47.62 -12.15
C ALA A 32 -18.26 -48.81 -11.43
N SER A 33 -18.29 -49.99 -12.06
CA SER A 33 -18.79 -51.21 -11.43
C SER A 33 -17.86 -51.71 -10.31
N TYR A 34 -16.54 -51.58 -10.47
CA TYR A 34 -15.56 -51.95 -9.45
C TYR A 34 -15.60 -51.00 -8.23
N THR A 35 -15.73 -49.69 -8.43
CA THR A 35 -15.94 -48.72 -7.34
C THR A 35 -17.25 -48.98 -6.61
N ASN A 36 -18.34 -49.32 -7.31
CA ASN A 36 -19.60 -49.68 -6.66
C ASN A 36 -19.48 -50.98 -5.87
N PHE A 37 -18.69 -51.94 -6.37
CA PHE A 37 -18.38 -53.18 -5.67
C PHE A 37 -17.55 -52.92 -4.40
N GLU A 38 -16.49 -52.13 -4.45
CA GLU A 38 -15.70 -51.75 -3.26
C GLU A 38 -16.50 -50.87 -2.29
N LYS A 39 -17.41 -50.01 -2.76
CA LYS A 39 -18.31 -49.24 -1.87
C LYS A 39 -19.27 -50.13 -1.08
N GLN A 40 -19.66 -51.28 -1.65
CA GLN A 40 -20.60 -52.21 -1.02
C GLN A 40 -19.88 -53.25 -0.14
N PHE A 41 -18.65 -53.64 -0.48
CA PHE A 41 -17.97 -54.81 0.10
C PHE A 41 -16.49 -54.58 0.45
N GLY A 42 -15.98 -53.35 0.34
CA GLY A 42 -14.57 -53.00 0.48
C GLY A 42 -14.21 -52.33 1.80
N ASP A 43 -12.90 -52.36 2.10
CA ASP A 43 -12.30 -51.61 3.20
C ASP A 43 -12.08 -50.15 2.79
N ARG A 44 -12.07 -49.21 3.74
CA ARG A 44 -11.94 -47.77 3.46
C ARG A 44 -10.71 -47.44 2.58
N ALA A 45 -9.58 -48.09 2.83
CA ALA A 45 -8.36 -47.94 2.02
C ALA A 45 -8.50 -48.51 0.59
N GLY A 46 -9.25 -49.61 0.42
CA GLY A 46 -9.56 -50.19 -0.89
C GLY A 46 -10.46 -49.26 -1.72
N ILE A 47 -11.46 -48.66 -1.09
CA ILE A 47 -12.33 -47.66 -1.73
C ILE A 47 -11.52 -46.43 -2.17
N GLU A 48 -10.65 -45.92 -1.31
CA GLU A 48 -9.79 -44.77 -1.62
C GLU A 48 -8.86 -45.08 -2.82
N SER A 49 -8.18 -46.24 -2.83
CA SER A 49 -7.30 -46.64 -3.94
C SER A 49 -8.01 -46.77 -5.30
N THR A 50 -9.25 -47.27 -5.31
CA THR A 50 -10.02 -47.45 -6.55
C THR A 50 -10.64 -46.16 -7.06
N VAL A 51 -11.06 -45.26 -6.16
CA VAL A 51 -11.51 -43.91 -6.50
C VAL A 51 -10.36 -43.08 -7.08
N LEU A 52 -9.16 -43.19 -6.50
CA LEU A 52 -7.95 -42.56 -7.05
C LEU A 52 -7.65 -43.08 -8.46
N GLY A 53 -7.65 -44.40 -8.67
CA GLY A 53 -7.46 -45.00 -9.99
C GLY A 53 -8.45 -44.53 -11.04
N LYS A 54 -9.73 -44.37 -10.67
CA LYS A 54 -10.76 -43.84 -11.57
C LYS A 54 -10.52 -42.37 -11.92
N ARG A 55 -10.21 -41.53 -10.93
CA ARG A 55 -9.95 -40.10 -11.15
C ARG A 55 -8.69 -39.86 -11.98
N ARG A 56 -7.65 -40.70 -11.85
CA ARG A 56 -6.46 -40.65 -12.71
C ARG A 56 -6.80 -40.79 -14.18
N ILE A 57 -7.62 -41.78 -14.53
CA ILE A 57 -8.01 -42.04 -15.92
C ILE A 57 -8.91 -40.92 -16.45
N GLN A 58 -9.79 -40.38 -15.61
CA GLN A 58 -10.60 -39.23 -15.98
C GLN A 58 -9.73 -38.02 -16.33
N TYR A 59 -8.72 -37.69 -15.52
CA TYR A 59 -7.79 -36.63 -15.85
C TYR A 59 -6.92 -36.94 -17.07
N GLU A 60 -6.48 -38.19 -17.26
CA GLU A 60 -5.75 -38.58 -18.48
C GLU A 60 -6.62 -38.44 -19.75
N GLU A 61 -7.89 -38.80 -19.68
CA GLU A 61 -8.86 -38.62 -20.76
C GLU A 61 -9.15 -37.14 -20.99
N GLU A 62 -9.34 -36.36 -19.93
CA GLU A 62 -9.54 -34.91 -20.02
C GLU A 62 -8.32 -34.23 -20.64
N LEU A 63 -7.09 -34.63 -20.29
CA LEU A 63 -5.86 -34.13 -20.91
C LEU A 63 -5.73 -34.51 -22.39
N ALA A 64 -6.29 -35.66 -22.80
CA ALA A 64 -6.31 -36.10 -24.19
C ALA A 64 -7.37 -35.37 -25.04
N HIS A 65 -8.52 -35.00 -24.44
CA HIS A 65 -9.64 -34.36 -25.14
C HIS A 65 -9.59 -32.82 -25.07
N SER A 66 -9.18 -32.25 -23.94
CA SER A 66 -9.12 -30.81 -23.72
C SER A 66 -7.78 -30.24 -24.17
N SER A 67 -7.64 -30.07 -25.49
CA SER A 67 -6.70 -29.16 -26.18
C SER A 67 -5.56 -28.60 -25.30
N GLN A 68 -4.55 -29.40 -24.95
CA GLN A 68 -3.15 -29.05 -24.59
C GLN A 68 -2.87 -27.83 -23.65
N LEU A 69 -3.86 -27.16 -23.08
CA LEU A 69 -3.77 -25.79 -22.54
C LEU A 69 -4.51 -25.61 -21.22
N ASN A 70 -5.25 -26.62 -20.74
CA ASN A 70 -5.95 -26.51 -19.47
C ASN A 70 -5.02 -26.86 -18.30
N TYR A 71 -4.19 -25.89 -17.88
CA TYR A 71 -3.30 -26.03 -16.73
C TYR A 71 -4.03 -26.31 -15.41
N ASP A 72 -5.34 -26.05 -15.31
CA ASP A 72 -6.12 -26.35 -14.11
C ASP A 72 -6.27 -27.87 -13.91
N VAL A 73 -6.43 -28.63 -15.00
CA VAL A 73 -6.49 -30.11 -14.97
C VAL A 73 -5.16 -30.67 -14.48
N TRP A 74 -4.03 -30.06 -14.87
CA TRP A 74 -2.72 -30.44 -14.37
C TRP A 74 -2.54 -30.14 -12.87
N PHE A 75 -3.06 -29.01 -12.37
CA PHE A 75 -3.04 -28.71 -10.93
C PHE A 75 -3.92 -29.67 -10.13
N GLU A 76 -5.11 -29.98 -10.63
CA GLU A 76 -6.03 -30.92 -9.98
C GLU A 76 -5.48 -32.34 -10.01
N TYR A 77 -4.80 -32.72 -11.09
CA TYR A 77 -4.14 -34.01 -11.21
C TYR A 77 -2.94 -34.12 -10.25
N ALA A 78 -2.08 -33.09 -10.19
CA ALA A 78 -0.96 -33.05 -9.25
C ALA A 78 -1.43 -33.08 -7.78
N ARG A 79 -2.44 -32.30 -7.42
CA ARG A 79 -3.04 -32.31 -6.07
C ARG A 79 -3.66 -33.65 -5.71
N LEU A 80 -4.27 -34.33 -6.69
CA LEU A 80 -4.82 -35.67 -6.46
C LEU A 80 -3.69 -36.65 -6.12
N GLU A 81 -2.59 -36.60 -6.84
CA GLU A 81 -1.44 -37.47 -6.58
C GLU A 81 -0.74 -37.14 -5.25
N GLU A 82 -0.62 -35.86 -4.89
CA GLU A 82 -0.15 -35.43 -3.55
C GLU A 82 -1.09 -35.91 -2.43
N SER A 83 -2.40 -35.85 -2.65
CA SER A 83 -3.38 -36.40 -1.70
C SER A 83 -3.30 -37.92 -1.60
N ALA A 84 -2.98 -38.59 -2.71
CA ALA A 84 -2.78 -40.03 -2.76
C ALA A 84 -1.54 -40.45 -1.97
N LEU A 85 -0.46 -39.66 -2.02
CA LEU A 85 0.74 -39.89 -1.21
C LEU A 85 0.42 -39.81 0.29
N LYS A 86 -0.39 -38.83 0.70
CA LYS A 86 -0.78 -38.63 2.12
C LYS A 86 -1.75 -39.69 2.64
N SER A 87 -2.55 -40.31 1.77
CA SER A 87 -3.52 -41.35 2.15
C SER A 87 -2.96 -42.78 2.14
N CYS A 88 -1.82 -43.01 1.48
CA CYS A 88 -1.27 -44.34 1.25
C CYS A 88 -0.01 -44.59 2.08
N ASP A 89 -0.17 -45.01 3.34
CA ASP A 89 0.93 -45.56 4.16
C ASP A 89 1.42 -46.95 3.67
N HIS A 90 0.75 -47.56 2.68
CA HIS A 90 0.93 -48.98 2.34
C HIS A 90 1.51 -49.29 0.94
N ASP A 91 1.57 -48.33 0.02
CA ASP A 91 2.28 -48.49 -1.26
C ASP A 91 3.66 -47.83 -1.13
N SER A 92 4.73 -48.52 -1.57
CA SER A 92 6.12 -48.04 -1.46
C SER A 92 6.21 -46.55 -1.85
N PRO A 93 6.58 -45.65 -0.91
CA PRO A 93 6.50 -44.19 -1.11
C PRO A 93 7.29 -43.74 -2.34
N GLU A 94 8.37 -44.45 -2.67
CA GLU A 94 9.21 -44.23 -3.85
C GLU A 94 8.44 -44.31 -5.18
N LYS A 95 7.52 -45.27 -5.35
CA LYS A 95 6.73 -45.43 -6.59
C LYS A 95 5.62 -44.38 -6.70
N ALA A 96 5.10 -43.92 -5.57
CA ALA A 96 4.14 -42.83 -5.56
C ALA A 96 4.82 -41.50 -5.93
N VAL A 97 6.01 -41.25 -5.38
CA VAL A 97 6.85 -40.09 -5.73
C VAL A 97 7.27 -40.12 -7.21
N GLU A 98 7.66 -41.27 -7.75
CA GLU A 98 8.03 -41.39 -9.18
C GLU A 98 6.85 -41.10 -10.11
N ARG A 99 5.64 -41.57 -9.77
CA ARG A 99 4.43 -41.21 -10.54
C ARG A 99 4.14 -39.72 -10.50
N ILE A 100 4.25 -39.08 -9.33
CA ILE A 100 4.03 -37.64 -9.20
C ILE A 100 5.06 -36.87 -10.05
N ARG A 101 6.32 -37.31 -10.06
CA ARG A 101 7.39 -36.77 -10.90
C ARG A 101 7.05 -36.89 -12.39
N GLU A 102 6.61 -38.05 -12.85
CA GLU A 102 6.20 -38.23 -14.25
C GLU A 102 5.05 -37.28 -14.62
N VAL A 103 4.08 -37.07 -13.73
CA VAL A 103 2.98 -36.12 -13.96
C VAL A 103 3.52 -34.70 -14.09
N TYR A 104 4.38 -34.27 -13.17
CA TYR A 104 4.98 -32.94 -13.23
C TYR A 104 5.89 -32.75 -14.44
N GLU A 105 6.73 -33.74 -14.80
CA GLU A 105 7.60 -33.69 -15.98
C GLU A 105 6.81 -33.62 -17.28
N ARG A 106 5.70 -34.38 -17.39
CA ARG A 106 4.78 -34.30 -18.52
C ARG A 106 4.07 -32.95 -18.60
N ALA A 107 3.67 -32.40 -17.46
CA ALA A 107 3.03 -31.10 -17.39
C ALA A 107 4.02 -29.97 -17.76
N VAL A 108 5.27 -30.10 -17.33
CA VAL A 108 6.38 -29.20 -17.67
C VAL A 108 6.72 -29.23 -19.16
N ALA A 109 6.68 -30.41 -19.80
CA ALA A 109 6.95 -30.55 -21.24
C ALA A 109 5.93 -29.81 -22.12
N GLN A 110 4.74 -29.51 -21.59
CA GLN A 110 3.71 -28.72 -22.29
C GLN A 110 3.96 -27.21 -22.14
N VAL A 111 4.99 -26.74 -22.85
CA VAL A 111 5.34 -25.31 -22.91
C VAL A 111 4.18 -24.52 -23.55
N PRO A 112 3.70 -23.42 -22.94
CA PRO A 112 2.66 -22.58 -23.52
C PRO A 112 3.03 -22.09 -24.93
N PRO A 113 2.18 -22.26 -25.96
CA PRO A 113 2.45 -21.80 -27.33
C PRO A 113 2.41 -20.27 -27.47
N SER A 114 1.69 -19.56 -26.59
CA SER A 114 1.56 -18.10 -26.63
C SER A 114 2.44 -17.43 -25.57
N ALA A 115 3.13 -16.35 -25.95
CA ALA A 115 3.98 -15.55 -25.07
C ALA A 115 3.18 -14.56 -24.18
N GLU A 116 1.89 -14.79 -23.96
CA GLU A 116 1.06 -13.91 -23.14
C GLU A 116 1.23 -14.22 -21.66
N LYS A 117 1.48 -13.17 -20.87
CA LYS A 117 1.72 -13.23 -19.42
C LYS A 117 0.65 -14.04 -18.64
N ARG A 118 -0.59 -14.12 -19.14
CA ARG A 118 -1.70 -14.83 -18.48
C ARG A 118 -1.50 -16.35 -18.47
N TYR A 119 -1.06 -16.95 -19.58
CA TYR A 119 -0.84 -18.40 -19.68
C TYR A 119 0.44 -18.81 -18.96
N TRP A 120 1.48 -17.97 -19.04
CA TRP A 120 2.74 -18.18 -18.33
C TRP A 120 2.60 -18.09 -16.80
N ARG A 121 1.66 -17.29 -16.27
CA ARG A 121 1.39 -17.26 -14.83
C ARG A 121 1.05 -18.65 -14.30
N ARG A 122 0.10 -19.35 -14.92
CA ARG A 122 -0.32 -20.69 -14.47
C ARG A 122 0.77 -21.72 -14.65
N TYR A 123 1.47 -21.69 -15.79
CA TYR A 123 2.63 -22.56 -16.02
C TYR A 123 3.73 -22.37 -14.96
N ILE A 124 4.01 -21.13 -14.56
CA ILE A 124 4.99 -20.84 -13.52
C ILE A 124 4.52 -21.30 -12.14
N PHE A 125 3.24 -21.15 -11.82
CA PHE A 125 2.70 -21.71 -10.59
C PHE A 125 2.79 -23.23 -10.56
N LEU A 126 2.72 -23.91 -11.70
CA LEU A 126 2.94 -25.36 -11.80
C LEU A 126 4.39 -25.71 -11.47
N TRP A 127 5.36 -24.96 -12.01
CA TRP A 127 6.78 -25.10 -11.64
C TRP A 127 7.03 -24.84 -10.15
N LEU A 128 6.39 -23.81 -9.59
CA LEU A 128 6.46 -23.53 -8.16
C LEU A 128 5.85 -24.65 -7.33
N GLY A 129 4.70 -25.20 -7.76
CA GLY A 129 4.07 -26.37 -7.15
C GLY A 129 4.99 -27.58 -7.14
N TYR A 130 5.63 -27.87 -8.29
CA TYR A 130 6.60 -28.95 -8.40
C TYR A 130 7.80 -28.76 -7.47
N ALA A 131 8.34 -27.55 -7.40
CA ALA A 131 9.45 -27.24 -6.49
C ALA A 131 9.05 -27.36 -5.01
N THR A 132 7.86 -26.91 -4.63
CA THR A 132 7.35 -27.06 -3.25
C THR A 132 7.06 -28.51 -2.89
N PHE A 133 6.57 -29.30 -3.84
CA PHE A 133 6.34 -30.73 -3.68
C PHE A 133 7.65 -31.47 -3.43
N GLU A 134 8.65 -31.26 -4.28
CA GLU A 134 9.96 -31.91 -4.11
C GLU A 134 10.62 -31.44 -2.80
N GLU A 135 10.45 -30.18 -2.40
CA GLU A 135 10.98 -29.66 -1.13
C GLU A 135 10.32 -30.27 0.12
N ILE A 136 8.99 -30.36 0.15
CA ILE A 136 8.24 -30.79 1.34
C ILE A 136 8.19 -32.31 1.43
N GLU A 137 7.88 -33.01 0.33
CA GLU A 137 7.53 -34.42 0.35
C GLU A 137 8.74 -35.32 0.08
N THR A 138 9.58 -34.98 -0.90
CA THR A 138 10.75 -35.82 -1.27
C THR A 138 12.04 -35.41 -0.55
N LYS A 139 12.14 -34.15 -0.12
CA LYS A 139 13.36 -33.54 0.44
C LYS A 139 14.58 -33.68 -0.48
N ASP A 140 14.40 -33.85 -1.79
CA ASP A 140 15.48 -33.93 -2.77
C ASP A 140 15.91 -32.52 -3.24
N TYR A 141 16.76 -31.88 -2.44
CA TYR A 141 17.15 -30.47 -2.63
C TYR A 141 17.95 -30.21 -3.91
N ASP A 142 18.73 -31.19 -4.39
CA ASP A 142 19.50 -31.03 -5.63
C ASP A 142 18.61 -31.04 -6.86
N ARG A 143 17.51 -31.81 -6.83
CA ARG A 143 16.52 -31.81 -7.89
C ARG A 143 15.73 -30.51 -7.90
N VAL A 144 15.33 -30.00 -6.72
CA VAL A 144 14.68 -28.68 -6.61
C VAL A 144 15.52 -27.58 -7.28
N ARG A 145 16.85 -27.59 -7.11
CA ARG A 145 17.73 -26.65 -7.83
C ARG A 145 17.67 -26.82 -9.34
N GLN A 146 17.74 -28.05 -9.84
CA GLN A 146 17.65 -28.33 -11.27
C GLN A 146 16.30 -27.88 -11.85
N VAL A 147 15.21 -28.05 -11.09
CA VAL A 147 13.87 -27.60 -11.45
C VAL A 147 13.80 -26.08 -11.57
N TYR A 148 14.34 -25.35 -10.58
CA TYR A 148 14.41 -23.89 -10.65
C TYR A 148 15.32 -23.42 -11.81
N GLU A 149 16.49 -24.03 -12.00
CA GLU A 149 17.38 -23.68 -13.12
C GLU A 149 16.75 -23.95 -14.49
N ALA A 150 16.03 -25.06 -14.64
CA ALA A 150 15.29 -25.38 -15.86
C ALA A 150 14.15 -24.36 -16.10
N CYS A 151 13.40 -24.01 -15.06
CA CYS A 151 12.37 -22.98 -15.12
C CYS A 151 12.96 -21.63 -15.56
N LEU A 152 14.10 -21.22 -15.01
CA LEU A 152 14.79 -19.98 -15.38
C LEU A 152 15.32 -19.98 -16.81
N LYS A 153 15.77 -21.12 -17.35
CA LYS A 153 16.19 -21.23 -18.76
C LYS A 153 15.03 -21.13 -19.74
N LEU A 154 13.86 -21.64 -19.35
CA LEU A 154 12.66 -21.68 -20.19
C LEU A 154 11.95 -20.32 -20.27
N ILE A 155 12.07 -19.49 -19.22
CA ILE A 155 11.45 -18.15 -19.20
C ILE A 155 12.25 -17.19 -20.12
N PRO A 156 11.62 -16.62 -21.18
CA PRO A 156 12.17 -15.52 -21.94
C PRO A 156 12.13 -14.23 -21.11
N HIS A 157 13.20 -13.99 -20.34
CA HIS A 157 13.36 -12.81 -19.47
C HIS A 157 13.27 -11.46 -20.19
N LYS A 158 13.43 -11.43 -21.53
CA LYS A 158 13.34 -10.22 -22.35
C LYS A 158 11.91 -9.73 -22.59
N GLN A 159 10.91 -10.60 -22.52
CA GLN A 159 9.50 -10.26 -22.80
C GLN A 159 8.67 -10.20 -21.52
N PHE A 160 8.97 -11.06 -20.55
CA PHE A 160 8.32 -11.06 -19.26
C PHE A 160 9.28 -11.51 -18.17
N THR A 161 9.13 -10.91 -17.00
CA THR A 161 9.90 -11.28 -15.83
C THR A 161 8.97 -11.58 -14.67
N PHE A 162 9.19 -12.72 -14.01
CA PHE A 162 8.38 -13.17 -12.89
C PHE A 162 9.19 -13.08 -11.60
N SER A 163 9.02 -11.97 -10.88
CA SER A 163 9.66 -11.73 -9.57
C SER A 163 9.43 -12.90 -8.61
N LYS A 164 8.21 -13.47 -8.62
CA LYS A 164 7.82 -14.54 -7.70
C LYS A 164 8.69 -15.80 -7.80
N VAL A 165 9.19 -16.15 -8.99
CA VAL A 165 10.07 -17.33 -9.16
C VAL A 165 11.41 -17.10 -8.48
N TRP A 166 12.00 -15.92 -8.70
CA TRP A 166 13.24 -15.50 -8.08
C TRP A 166 13.12 -15.41 -6.56
N GLU A 167 12.00 -14.87 -6.05
CA GLU A 167 11.69 -14.81 -4.62
C GLU A 167 11.65 -16.21 -4.01
N MET A 168 10.87 -17.13 -4.59
CA MET A 168 10.74 -18.49 -4.06
C MET A 168 12.07 -19.26 -4.13
N TYR A 169 12.85 -19.07 -5.19
CA TYR A 169 14.16 -19.71 -5.31
C TYR A 169 15.17 -19.16 -4.30
N ALA A 170 15.16 -17.84 -4.05
CA ALA A 170 15.98 -17.24 -3.01
C ALA A 170 15.59 -17.71 -1.60
N HIS A 171 14.29 -17.74 -1.29
CA HIS A 171 13.79 -18.25 -0.01
C HIS A 171 14.12 -19.75 0.19
N PHE A 172 14.11 -20.55 -0.88
CA PHE A 172 14.55 -21.94 -0.84
C PHE A 172 16.03 -22.05 -0.44
N GLU A 173 16.93 -21.31 -1.09
CA GLU A 173 18.35 -21.36 -0.74
C GLU A 173 18.63 -20.77 0.65
N LEU A 174 17.82 -19.79 1.12
CA LEU A 174 17.86 -19.28 2.49
C LEU A 174 17.47 -20.35 3.52
N ARG A 175 16.39 -21.12 3.29
CA ARG A 175 16.02 -22.25 4.16
C ARG A 175 17.12 -23.32 4.23
N ARG A 176 17.93 -23.43 3.18
CA ARG A 176 19.07 -24.35 3.09
C ARG A 176 20.39 -23.74 3.55
N LEU A 177 20.38 -22.49 4.06
CA LEU A 177 21.55 -21.74 4.54
C LEU A 177 22.63 -21.50 3.48
N ASN A 178 22.30 -21.60 2.18
CA ASN A 178 23.25 -21.32 1.10
C ASN A 178 23.19 -19.85 0.68
N LEU A 179 23.77 -18.99 1.50
CA LEU A 179 23.74 -17.53 1.30
C LEU A 179 24.40 -17.11 -0.02
N ASP A 180 25.51 -17.74 -0.42
CA ASP A 180 26.23 -17.38 -1.64
C ASP A 180 25.43 -17.66 -2.91
N LYS A 181 24.68 -18.78 -2.93
CA LYS A 181 23.80 -19.12 -4.05
C LYS A 181 22.61 -18.17 -4.08
N ALA A 182 21.96 -17.93 -2.94
CA ALA A 182 20.85 -16.99 -2.84
C ALA A 182 21.23 -15.59 -3.34
N ARG A 183 22.42 -15.08 -2.95
CA ARG A 183 22.97 -13.82 -3.43
C ARG A 183 23.22 -13.80 -4.93
N LYS A 184 23.83 -14.85 -5.48
CA LYS A 184 24.04 -14.96 -6.94
C LYS A 184 22.71 -14.96 -7.70
N ILE A 185 21.72 -15.70 -7.21
CA ILE A 185 20.39 -15.80 -7.80
C ILE A 185 19.71 -14.43 -7.80
N LEU A 186 19.68 -13.73 -6.67
CA LEU A 186 19.09 -12.39 -6.57
C LEU A 186 19.87 -11.35 -7.39
N GLY A 187 21.20 -11.44 -7.43
CA GLY A 187 22.03 -10.62 -8.31
C GLY A 187 21.73 -10.85 -9.80
N THR A 188 21.57 -12.10 -10.22
CA THR A 188 21.13 -12.42 -11.60
C THR A 188 19.70 -11.96 -11.86
N ALA A 189 18.81 -12.02 -10.86
CA ALA A 189 17.45 -11.53 -10.96
C ALA A 189 17.44 -10.02 -11.22
N ILE A 190 18.27 -9.24 -10.52
CA ILE A 190 18.37 -7.79 -10.73
C ILE A 190 18.91 -7.46 -12.12
N GLY A 191 19.94 -8.17 -12.58
CA GLY A 191 20.52 -7.94 -13.91
C GLY A 191 19.59 -8.31 -15.07
N LEU A 192 18.77 -9.36 -14.92
CA LEU A 192 17.84 -9.82 -15.95
C LEU A 192 16.46 -9.16 -15.85
N ALA A 193 16.05 -8.79 -14.64
CA ALA A 193 14.70 -8.38 -14.29
C ALA A 193 14.72 -7.31 -13.18
N PRO A 194 15.16 -6.08 -13.47
CA PRO A 194 15.16 -5.01 -12.49
C PRO A 194 13.71 -4.58 -12.21
N LYS A 195 13.15 -5.09 -11.10
CA LYS A 195 11.83 -4.71 -10.59
C LYS A 195 11.96 -4.30 -9.13
N PRO A 196 11.21 -3.29 -8.66
CA PRO A 196 11.24 -2.87 -7.26
C PRO A 196 11.04 -4.04 -6.27
N LYS A 197 10.22 -5.03 -6.64
CA LYS A 197 9.98 -6.23 -5.83
C LYS A 197 11.20 -7.14 -5.66
N SER A 198 12.02 -7.34 -6.71
CA SER A 198 13.22 -8.17 -6.60
C SER A 198 14.30 -7.50 -5.77
N PHE A 199 14.40 -6.17 -5.86
CA PHE A 199 15.25 -5.38 -4.97
C PHE A 199 14.77 -5.44 -3.52
N LYS A 200 13.46 -5.27 -3.28
CA LYS A 200 12.89 -5.40 -1.93
C LYS A 200 13.22 -6.74 -1.29
N VAL A 201 13.05 -7.85 -2.01
CA VAL A 201 13.36 -9.18 -1.46
C VAL A 201 14.86 -9.36 -1.19
N TYR A 202 15.72 -8.78 -2.03
CA TYR A 202 17.16 -8.86 -1.78
C TYR A 202 17.59 -7.98 -0.60
N LEU A 203 16.99 -6.79 -0.46
CA LEU A 203 17.17 -5.90 0.68
C LEU A 203 16.67 -6.54 1.98
N ASP A 204 15.45 -7.07 1.98
CA ASP A 204 14.86 -7.77 3.14
C ASP A 204 15.77 -8.93 3.60
N MET A 205 16.35 -9.66 2.64
CA MET A 205 17.30 -10.74 2.93
C MET A 205 18.60 -10.22 3.55
N GLU A 206 19.26 -9.23 2.94
CA GLU A 206 20.53 -8.72 3.48
C GLU A 206 20.33 -7.96 4.80
N LEU A 207 19.15 -7.34 5.02
CA LEU A 207 18.74 -6.76 6.29
C LEU A 207 18.60 -7.82 7.39
N GLN A 208 17.97 -8.96 7.08
CA GLN A 208 17.90 -10.10 8.01
C GLN A 208 19.29 -10.64 8.37
N LEU A 209 20.24 -10.57 7.43
CA LEU A 209 21.64 -10.97 7.64
C LEU A 209 22.48 -9.88 8.33
N ARG A 210 21.93 -8.67 8.54
CA ARG A 210 22.62 -7.48 9.10
C ARG A 210 23.85 -7.05 8.31
N GLU A 211 23.86 -7.30 7.00
CA GLU A 211 24.96 -6.94 6.09
C GLU A 211 24.70 -5.55 5.47
N PHE A 212 24.80 -4.52 6.29
CA PHE A 212 24.40 -3.15 5.94
C PHE A 212 25.22 -2.53 4.78
N ASP A 213 26.52 -2.83 4.70
CA ASP A 213 27.37 -2.35 3.60
C ASP A 213 26.96 -2.89 2.23
N ARG A 214 26.34 -4.08 2.20
CA ARG A 214 25.79 -4.64 0.96
C ARG A 214 24.45 -4.03 0.64
N CYS A 215 23.62 -3.77 1.65
CA CYS A 215 22.36 -3.04 1.48
C CYS A 215 22.62 -1.65 0.87
N ARG A 216 23.67 -0.94 1.31
CA ARG A 216 24.10 0.34 0.71
C ARG A 216 24.40 0.22 -0.78
N LYS A 217 25.30 -0.69 -1.16
CA LYS A 217 25.64 -0.94 -2.58
C LYS A 217 24.42 -1.36 -3.41
N LEU A 218 23.48 -2.04 -2.78
CA LEU A 218 22.25 -2.47 -3.44
C LEU A 218 21.29 -1.31 -3.65
N TYR A 219 21.15 -0.41 -2.69
CA TYR A 219 20.40 0.84 -2.84
C TYR A 219 21.05 1.78 -3.85
N GLU A 220 22.37 1.94 -3.85
CA GLU A 220 23.09 2.70 -4.90
C GLU A 220 22.76 2.18 -6.30
N LYS A 221 22.84 0.85 -6.51
CA LYS A 221 22.45 0.22 -7.78
C LYS A 221 20.97 0.34 -8.10
N PHE A 222 20.12 0.37 -7.07
CA PHE A 222 18.69 0.58 -7.26
C PHE A 222 18.42 2.00 -7.76
N LEU A 223 19.08 2.98 -7.16
CA LEU A 223 18.97 4.40 -7.52
C LEU A 223 19.62 4.70 -8.88
N GLU A 224 20.69 4.01 -9.26
CA GLU A 224 21.24 4.07 -10.63
C GLU A 224 20.23 3.58 -11.68
N PHE A 225 19.43 2.57 -11.34
CA PHE A 225 18.47 1.98 -12.27
C PHE A 225 17.16 2.78 -12.35
N ASP A 226 16.62 3.20 -11.20
CA ASP A 226 15.38 3.96 -11.12
C ASP A 226 15.49 5.10 -10.09
N PRO A 227 16.06 6.25 -10.48
CA PRO A 227 16.13 7.44 -9.64
C PRO A 227 14.74 8.03 -9.31
N THR A 228 13.72 7.70 -10.10
CA THR A 228 12.39 8.33 -10.05
C THR A 228 11.49 7.79 -8.95
N TYR A 229 11.85 6.63 -8.37
CA TYR A 229 11.02 5.88 -7.43
C TYR A 229 11.20 6.38 -5.97
N PRO A 230 10.24 7.13 -5.40
CA PRO A 230 10.39 7.78 -4.10
C PRO A 230 10.55 6.81 -2.94
N SER A 231 9.89 5.65 -3.01
CA SER A 231 9.87 4.71 -1.89
C SER A 231 11.22 4.06 -1.63
N ALA A 232 12.13 4.04 -2.61
CA ALA A 232 13.47 3.53 -2.38
C ALA A 232 14.37 4.54 -1.69
N TRP A 233 14.22 5.84 -1.98
CA TRP A 233 14.88 6.90 -1.21
C TRP A 233 14.48 6.84 0.26
N ILE A 234 13.17 6.69 0.53
CA ILE A 234 12.64 6.57 1.90
C ILE A 234 13.17 5.30 2.58
N GLN A 235 13.18 4.16 1.89
CA GLN A 235 13.70 2.91 2.45
C GLN A 235 15.21 2.94 2.69
N PHE A 236 15.97 3.64 1.84
CA PHE A 236 17.40 3.80 2.01
C PHE A 236 17.72 4.72 3.19
N ALA A 237 17.02 5.85 3.31
CA ALA A 237 17.16 6.72 4.46
C ALA A 237 16.69 6.05 5.76
N GLY A 238 15.61 5.26 5.73
CA GLY A 238 15.15 4.47 6.88
C GLY A 238 16.15 3.40 7.31
N LEU A 239 16.93 2.82 6.39
CA LEU A 239 18.02 1.91 6.74
C LEU A 239 19.14 2.64 7.50
N GLU A 240 19.60 3.80 7.00
CA GLU A 240 20.66 4.57 7.66
C GLU A 240 20.19 5.15 9.00
N ARG A 241 18.90 5.51 9.12
CA ARG A 241 18.27 5.83 10.41
C ARG A 241 18.38 4.66 11.39
N GLY A 242 18.07 3.43 10.95
CA GLY A 242 18.23 2.23 11.78
C GLY A 242 19.68 1.94 12.20
N LEU A 243 20.67 2.56 11.54
CA LEU A 243 22.09 2.48 11.86
C LEU A 243 22.60 3.66 12.70
N MET A 244 21.71 4.59 13.08
CA MET A 244 22.03 5.84 13.77
C MET A 244 22.99 6.76 12.96
N GLU A 245 23.02 6.61 11.63
CA GLU A 245 23.84 7.45 10.75
C GLU A 245 23.01 8.59 10.17
N THR A 246 22.63 9.52 11.04
CA THR A 246 21.73 10.65 10.73
C THR A 246 22.27 11.55 9.61
N GLU A 247 23.58 11.84 9.60
CA GLU A 247 24.21 12.66 8.55
C GLU A 247 24.12 12.02 7.16
N ARG A 248 24.22 10.68 7.06
CA ARG A 248 24.10 9.99 5.78
C ARG A 248 22.64 9.93 5.33
N ALA A 249 21.71 9.68 6.25
CA ALA A 249 20.27 9.75 5.97
C ALA A 249 19.88 11.13 5.40
N ARG A 250 20.39 12.21 6.00
CA ARG A 250 20.21 13.59 5.50
C ARG A 250 20.77 13.80 4.11
N ALA A 251 22.00 13.34 3.85
CA ALA A 251 22.61 13.44 2.53
C ALA A 251 21.78 12.72 1.46
N ILE A 252 21.19 11.56 1.80
CA ILE A 252 20.30 10.80 0.91
C ILE A 252 19.02 11.59 0.61
N TYR A 253 18.41 12.22 1.61
CA TYR A 253 17.22 13.06 1.39
C TYR A 253 17.52 14.30 0.55
N GLU A 254 18.64 14.99 0.78
CA GLU A 254 19.06 16.13 -0.06
C GLU A 254 19.37 15.70 -1.50
N MET A 255 19.98 14.53 -1.68
CA MET A 255 20.17 13.94 -3.02
C MET A 255 18.83 13.65 -3.71
N ALA A 256 17.84 13.13 -2.97
CA ALA A 256 16.50 12.87 -3.50
C ALA A 256 15.80 14.18 -3.92
N ILE A 257 15.94 15.25 -3.12
CA ILE A 257 15.37 16.57 -3.43
C ILE A 257 16.06 17.24 -4.62
N ALA A 258 17.37 17.01 -4.80
CA ALA A 258 18.11 17.53 -5.95
C ALA A 258 17.67 16.90 -7.29
N GLN A 259 17.04 15.72 -7.26
CA GLN A 259 16.49 15.08 -8.45
C GLN A 259 15.15 15.72 -8.83
N ALA A 260 15.10 16.33 -10.02
CA ALA A 260 13.91 17.07 -10.48
C ALA A 260 12.79 16.18 -11.05
N ASP A 261 13.08 14.93 -11.40
CA ASP A 261 12.16 14.01 -12.10
C ASP A 261 11.49 12.98 -11.17
N LEU A 262 11.32 13.29 -9.88
CA LEU A 262 10.58 12.41 -8.97
C LEU A 262 9.09 12.40 -9.32
N TYR A 263 8.49 11.21 -9.37
CA TYR A 263 7.06 11.04 -9.67
C TYR A 263 6.16 11.68 -8.60
N ASP A 264 6.52 11.51 -7.32
CA ASP A 264 5.84 12.14 -6.17
C ASP A 264 6.88 12.72 -5.18
N PRO A 265 7.40 13.93 -5.43
CA PRO A 265 8.36 14.57 -4.53
C PRO A 265 7.77 14.81 -3.13
N GLU A 266 6.46 15.07 -3.03
CA GLU A 266 5.77 15.37 -1.77
C GLU A 266 5.94 14.28 -0.71
N CYS A 267 5.98 13.01 -1.11
CA CYS A 267 6.20 11.90 -0.19
C CYS A 267 7.60 11.90 0.40
N VAL A 268 8.62 12.28 -0.37
CA VAL A 268 10.00 12.39 0.12
C VAL A 268 10.14 13.56 1.08
N TRP A 269 9.54 14.72 0.74
CA TRP A 269 9.52 15.88 1.62
C TRP A 269 8.86 15.58 2.96
N LYS A 270 7.70 14.90 2.95
CA LYS A 270 7.04 14.48 4.17
C LYS A 270 7.92 13.53 4.99
N ALA A 271 8.46 12.49 4.36
CA ALA A 271 9.34 11.55 5.06
C ALA A 271 10.60 12.22 5.64
N TYR A 272 11.13 13.24 4.96
CA TYR A 272 12.28 14.00 5.46
C TYR A 272 11.91 14.89 6.64
N ILE A 273 10.74 15.53 6.61
CA ILE A 273 10.20 16.31 7.73
C ILE A 273 9.92 15.40 8.93
N ASP A 274 9.24 14.28 8.72
CA ASP A 274 8.94 13.31 9.79
C ASP A 274 10.25 12.79 10.42
N PHE A 275 11.31 12.60 9.62
CA PHE A 275 12.64 12.22 10.10
C PHE A 275 13.31 13.30 10.97
N GLU A 276 13.31 14.56 10.56
CA GLU A 276 13.91 15.63 11.39
C GLU A 276 13.05 15.98 12.62
N GLU A 277 11.73 15.67 12.60
CA GLU A 277 10.86 15.78 13.78
C GLU A 277 11.19 14.70 14.82
N GLU A 278 11.45 13.46 14.39
CA GLU A 278 11.90 12.38 15.28
C GLU A 278 13.31 12.59 15.85
N GLU A 279 14.24 13.17 15.07
CA GLU A 279 15.60 13.48 15.51
C GLU A 279 15.69 14.81 16.31
N GLU A 280 14.55 15.47 16.56
CA GLU A 280 14.41 16.71 17.33
C GLU A 280 15.21 17.93 16.82
N GLU A 281 15.56 17.93 15.54
CA GLU A 281 16.40 18.96 14.92
C GLU A 281 15.54 20.08 14.32
N TRP A 282 14.87 20.80 15.23
CA TRP A 282 13.80 21.77 14.94
C TRP A 282 14.21 22.87 13.95
N GLU A 283 15.45 23.35 14.01
CA GLU A 283 15.95 24.41 13.12
C GLU A 283 16.05 23.95 11.66
N ARG A 284 16.47 22.70 11.45
CA ARG A 284 16.58 22.12 10.11
C ARG A 284 15.21 21.82 9.53
N ALA A 285 14.32 21.24 10.33
CA ALA A 285 12.93 21.04 9.95
C ALA A 285 12.26 22.35 9.50
N ARG A 286 12.49 23.48 10.20
CA ARG A 286 12.02 24.82 9.77
C ARG A 286 12.55 25.24 8.40
N ASN A 287 13.85 25.06 8.16
CA ASN A 287 14.45 25.36 6.85
C ASN A 287 13.86 24.47 5.73
N LEU A 288 13.57 23.21 6.03
CA LEU A 288 12.89 22.31 5.08
C LEU A 288 11.46 22.76 4.79
N PHE A 289 10.70 23.17 5.80
CA PHE A 289 9.38 23.77 5.59
C PHE A 289 9.45 25.06 4.76
N GLU A 290 10.46 25.91 4.98
CA GLU A 290 10.68 27.11 4.16
C GLU A 290 10.96 26.76 2.69
N ARG A 291 11.84 25.79 2.44
CA ARG A 291 12.13 25.31 1.07
C ARG A 291 10.90 24.69 0.42
N LEU A 292 10.14 23.88 1.15
CA LEU A 292 8.92 23.23 0.66
C LEU A 292 7.80 24.25 0.39
N ALA A 293 7.67 25.28 1.23
CA ALA A 293 6.71 26.36 1.05
C ALA A 293 7.03 27.21 -0.19
N LEU A 294 8.32 27.47 -0.46
CA LEU A 294 8.75 28.14 -1.68
C LEU A 294 8.50 27.28 -2.93
N ALA A 295 8.75 25.96 -2.86
CA ALA A 295 8.62 25.06 -4.00
C ALA A 295 7.16 24.74 -4.37
N SER A 296 6.33 24.37 -3.39
CA SER A 296 4.94 23.93 -3.63
C SER A 296 3.92 25.04 -3.40
N GLY A 297 4.11 25.85 -2.34
CA GLY A 297 3.14 26.83 -1.84
C GLY A 297 1.73 26.28 -1.57
N HIS A 298 1.60 24.96 -1.42
CA HIS A 298 0.31 24.33 -1.20
C HIS A 298 -0.14 24.53 0.26
N VAL A 299 -1.44 24.69 0.48
CA VAL A 299 -2.04 24.92 1.83
C VAL A 299 -1.62 23.88 2.84
N LYS A 300 -1.56 22.62 2.41
CA LYS A 300 -1.18 21.49 3.28
C LYS A 300 0.16 21.73 3.96
N VAL A 301 1.13 22.34 3.28
CA VAL A 301 2.47 22.64 3.82
C VAL A 301 2.41 23.70 4.92
N TRP A 302 1.64 24.77 4.70
CA TRP A 302 1.45 25.80 5.72
C TRP A 302 0.70 25.27 6.94
N THR A 303 -0.30 24.41 6.74
CA THR A 303 -1.03 23.78 7.84
C THR A 303 -0.19 22.74 8.59
N SER A 304 0.68 21.98 7.91
CA SER A 304 1.59 21.04 8.56
C SER A 304 2.70 21.77 9.30
N TRP A 305 3.24 22.86 8.76
CA TRP A 305 4.23 23.68 9.45
C TRP A 305 3.64 24.32 10.71
N ALA A 306 2.40 24.83 10.67
CA ALA A 306 1.74 25.35 11.85
C ALA A 306 1.54 24.29 12.94
N LYS A 307 1.16 23.06 12.56
CA LYS A 307 1.05 21.92 13.50
C LYS A 307 2.41 21.51 14.06
N PHE A 308 3.46 21.51 13.23
CA PHE A 308 4.82 21.23 13.65
C PHE A 308 5.29 22.24 14.70
N GLU A 309 5.13 23.55 14.50
CA GLU A 309 5.53 24.55 15.51
C GLU A 309 4.78 24.37 16.85
N MET A 310 3.51 23.95 16.80
CA MET A 310 2.76 23.58 18.01
C MET A 310 3.32 22.31 18.68
N SER A 311 3.67 21.29 17.89
CA SER A 311 4.33 20.05 18.35
C SER A 311 5.66 20.38 19.02
N THR A 312 6.53 21.17 18.37
CA THR A 312 7.83 21.59 18.94
C THR A 312 7.67 22.38 20.24
N GLY A 313 6.72 23.32 20.30
CA GLY A 313 6.44 24.09 21.52
C GLY A 313 5.94 23.23 22.67
N LYS A 314 5.19 22.16 22.36
CA LYS A 314 4.74 21.18 23.34
C LYS A 314 5.89 20.27 23.78
N ALA A 315 6.68 19.71 22.86
CA ALA A 315 7.82 18.86 23.18
C ALA A 315 8.86 19.57 24.07
N ILE A 316 9.19 20.83 23.74
CA ILE A 316 10.09 21.64 24.59
C ILE A 316 9.46 21.90 25.96
N SER A 317 8.15 22.17 26.03
CA SER A 317 7.43 22.34 27.30
C SER A 317 7.43 21.06 28.14
N ASP A 318 7.21 19.89 27.53
CA ASP A 318 7.15 18.60 28.21
C ASP A 318 8.52 18.21 28.78
N ARG A 319 9.61 18.56 28.08
CA ARG A 319 11.00 18.45 28.59
C ARG A 319 11.25 19.29 29.84
N TYR A 320 10.84 20.57 29.83
CA TYR A 320 10.97 21.42 31.03
C TYR A 320 10.11 20.95 32.21
N LEU A 321 9.02 20.24 31.94
CA LEU A 321 8.15 19.65 32.97
C LEU A 321 8.64 18.27 33.46
N GLY A 322 9.67 17.70 32.82
CA GLY A 322 10.20 16.37 33.12
C GLY A 322 9.16 15.27 32.88
N LEU A 323 8.36 15.41 31.83
CA LEU A 323 7.31 14.45 31.45
C LEU A 323 7.74 13.52 30.29
N ASP A 324 8.99 13.61 29.84
CA ASP A 324 9.51 12.72 28.81
C ASP A 324 9.50 11.26 29.34
N GLU A 325 8.79 10.37 28.64
CA GLU A 325 8.54 8.97 29.02
C GLU A 325 9.77 8.04 28.81
N ASP A 326 10.95 8.59 28.56
CA ASP A 326 12.19 7.80 28.45
C ASP A 326 12.73 7.46 29.84
N GLU A 327 12.10 6.45 30.45
CA GLU A 327 12.38 5.87 31.77
C GLU A 327 13.72 5.08 31.85
N ASP A 328 14.66 5.26 30.92
CA ASP A 328 15.85 4.39 30.78
C ASP A 328 17.22 5.06 30.99
N ASP A 329 17.31 6.37 31.28
CA ASP A 329 18.57 6.96 31.76
C ASP A 329 18.63 6.92 33.30
N GLU A 330 19.08 5.76 33.79
CA GLU A 330 19.46 5.51 35.18
C GLU A 330 20.75 6.31 35.52
N SER A 331 20.65 7.64 35.52
CA SER A 331 21.62 8.53 36.17
C SER A 331 21.00 9.09 37.46
N PRO A 332 21.42 8.60 38.64
CA PRO A 332 20.97 9.13 39.92
C PRO A 332 21.57 10.52 40.17
N ASP A 333 20.75 11.41 40.72
CA ASP A 333 21.10 12.67 41.39
C ASP A 333 21.41 13.91 40.53
N GLU A 334 20.41 14.48 39.84
CA GLU A 334 20.11 15.93 39.97
C GLU A 334 18.58 16.15 39.89
N PRO A 335 17.94 16.78 40.90
CA PRO A 335 16.55 17.17 40.79
C PRO A 335 16.43 18.27 39.72
N MET A 336 15.98 17.91 38.53
CA MET A 336 15.62 18.88 37.49
C MET A 336 14.51 19.79 38.06
N GLU A 337 14.81 21.07 38.30
CA GLU A 337 13.79 22.06 38.68
C GLU A 337 12.75 22.09 37.56
N LYS A 338 11.51 21.70 37.88
CA LYS A 338 10.38 21.82 36.98
C LYS A 338 10.10 23.31 36.80
N ASP A 339 10.76 23.91 35.83
CA ASP A 339 10.60 25.32 35.49
C ASP A 339 9.29 25.48 34.71
N GLU A 340 8.16 25.48 35.44
CA GLU A 340 6.82 25.71 34.89
C GLU A 340 6.76 27.00 34.06
N GLU A 341 7.51 28.04 34.47
CA GLU A 341 7.62 29.29 33.74
C GLU A 341 8.35 29.14 32.39
N ALA A 342 9.42 28.34 32.32
CA ALA A 342 10.15 28.09 31.08
C ALA A 342 9.32 27.21 30.12
N ALA A 343 8.58 26.24 30.67
CA ALA A 343 7.64 25.40 29.93
C ALA A 343 6.51 26.22 29.30
N GLU A 344 5.87 27.11 30.07
CA GLU A 344 4.84 28.00 29.55
C GLU A 344 5.39 28.97 28.49
N GLN A 345 6.61 29.49 28.68
CA GLN A 345 7.26 30.34 27.68
C GLN A 345 7.53 29.59 26.37
N ALA A 346 8.00 28.35 26.43
CA ALA A 346 8.22 27.51 25.25
C ALA A 346 6.90 27.25 24.50
N ARG A 347 5.83 26.92 25.24
CA ARG A 347 4.50 26.71 24.67
C ARG A 347 3.96 27.97 23.98
N LEU A 348 4.11 29.13 24.63
CA LEU A 348 3.69 30.42 24.07
C LEU A 348 4.52 30.82 22.85
N GLN A 349 5.81 30.48 22.83
CA GLN A 349 6.67 30.69 21.66
C GLN A 349 6.24 29.83 20.48
N GLY A 350 5.97 28.53 20.68
CA GLY A 350 5.43 27.64 19.65
C GLY A 350 4.12 28.16 19.05
N ILE A 351 3.18 28.59 19.90
CA ILE A 351 1.91 29.21 19.47
C ILE A 351 2.16 30.48 18.65
N LYS A 352 3.07 31.35 19.10
CA LYS A 352 3.38 32.60 18.41
C LYS A 352 3.98 32.33 17.03
N LEU A 353 4.87 31.34 16.92
CA LEU A 353 5.47 30.93 15.65
C LEU A 353 4.41 30.31 14.72
N ALA A 354 3.55 29.43 15.23
CA ALA A 354 2.46 28.84 14.45
C ALA A 354 1.52 29.92 13.86
N ARG A 355 1.16 30.94 14.65
CA ARG A 355 0.37 32.10 14.18
C ARG A 355 1.10 32.88 13.09
N GLN A 356 2.41 33.10 13.23
CA GLN A 356 3.21 33.77 12.21
C GLN A 356 3.29 32.97 10.91
N VAL A 357 3.44 31.64 10.99
CA VAL A 357 3.46 30.73 9.84
C VAL A 357 2.12 30.77 9.10
N LEU A 358 0.99 30.69 9.81
CA LEU A 358 -0.34 30.78 9.20
C LEU A 358 -0.59 32.15 8.56
N GLN A 359 -0.16 33.23 9.21
CA GLN A 359 -0.24 34.58 8.64
C GLN A 359 0.61 34.70 7.36
N ARG A 360 1.85 34.20 7.37
CA ARG A 360 2.72 34.18 6.19
C ARG A 360 2.12 33.36 5.06
N GLY A 361 1.57 32.18 5.37
CA GLY A 361 0.89 31.34 4.39
C GLY A 361 -0.34 32.02 3.78
N TYR A 362 -1.15 32.69 4.59
CA TYR A 362 -2.27 33.50 4.11
C TYR A 362 -1.82 34.63 3.17
N GLU A 363 -0.75 35.35 3.54
CA GLU A 363 -0.18 36.42 2.72
C GLU A 363 0.42 35.91 1.40
N ASP A 364 1.10 34.76 1.41
CA ASP A 364 1.68 34.16 0.20
C ASP A 364 0.60 33.72 -0.80
N ILE A 365 -0.42 32.99 -0.32
CA ILE A 365 -1.56 32.60 -1.16
C ILE A 365 -2.31 33.83 -1.67
N ARG A 366 -2.46 34.86 -0.83
CA ARG A 366 -3.07 36.14 -1.24
C ARG A 366 -2.26 36.86 -2.31
N LYS A 367 -0.93 36.86 -2.23
CA LYS A 367 -0.05 37.44 -3.27
C LYS A 367 -0.16 36.66 -4.57
N ARG A 368 -0.12 35.32 -4.53
CA ARG A 368 -0.33 34.45 -5.71
C ARG A 368 -1.69 34.72 -6.34
N TRP A 369 -2.75 34.81 -5.53
CA TRP A 369 -4.09 35.14 -5.99
C TRP A 369 -4.22 36.52 -6.65
N LYS A 370 -3.43 37.52 -6.23
CA LYS A 370 -3.40 38.86 -6.85
C LYS A 370 -2.67 38.86 -8.20
N ASN A 371 -1.66 38.01 -8.36
CA ASN A 371 -0.83 37.94 -9.56
C ASN A 371 -1.42 37.01 -10.64
N GLU A 372 -2.26 36.04 -10.25
CA GLU A 372 -2.84 35.07 -11.16
C GLU A 372 -4.02 35.65 -11.98
N PRO A 373 -4.08 35.40 -13.31
CA PRO A 373 -5.22 35.79 -14.15
C PRO A 373 -6.54 35.15 -13.70
N GLU A 374 -7.67 35.69 -14.17
CA GLU A 374 -8.99 35.11 -13.91
C GLU A 374 -9.12 33.73 -14.58
N GLY A 375 -9.38 32.70 -13.77
CA GLY A 375 -9.46 31.31 -14.21
C GLY A 375 -9.67 30.33 -13.05
N PRO A 376 -9.78 29.02 -13.34
CA PRO A 376 -10.07 27.99 -12.33
C PRO A 376 -8.98 27.86 -11.27
N VAL A 377 -7.72 28.14 -11.62
CA VAL A 377 -6.58 28.15 -10.67
C VAL A 377 -6.75 29.24 -9.61
N ARG A 378 -7.29 30.40 -10.00
CA ARG A 378 -7.54 31.53 -9.09
C ARG A 378 -8.67 31.24 -8.10
N ASP A 379 -9.68 30.49 -8.51
CA ASP A 379 -10.77 30.09 -7.62
C ASP A 379 -10.29 28.99 -6.65
N ASN A 380 -9.45 28.05 -7.09
CA ASN A 380 -8.77 27.10 -6.20
C ASN A 380 -7.89 27.81 -5.15
N LEU A 381 -7.18 28.89 -5.52
CA LEU A 381 -6.42 29.70 -4.55
C LEU A 381 -7.30 30.38 -3.49
N LYS A 382 -8.56 30.71 -3.81
CA LYS A 382 -9.52 31.22 -2.81
C LYS A 382 -9.98 30.12 -1.86
N GLU A 383 -10.27 28.93 -2.37
CA GLU A 383 -10.58 27.75 -1.55
C GLU A 383 -9.39 27.39 -0.65
N GLN A 384 -8.18 27.46 -1.19
CA GLN A 384 -6.96 27.27 -0.43
C GLN A 384 -6.81 28.31 0.71
N ARG A 385 -7.12 29.57 0.43
CA ARG A 385 -7.14 30.64 1.44
C ARG A 385 -8.20 30.42 2.50
N SER A 386 -9.38 29.90 2.16
CA SER A 386 -10.40 29.56 3.16
C SER A 386 -9.94 28.42 4.05
N ILE A 387 -9.30 27.39 3.50
CA ILE A 387 -8.77 26.25 4.27
C ILE A 387 -7.73 26.72 5.29
N ILE A 388 -6.82 27.64 4.94
CA ILE A 388 -5.86 28.20 5.91
C ILE A 388 -6.58 28.92 7.06
N LEU A 389 -7.63 29.70 6.76
CA LEU A 389 -8.39 30.40 7.80
C LEU A 389 -9.19 29.44 8.69
N ASP A 390 -9.74 28.36 8.13
CA ASP A 390 -10.40 27.32 8.91
C ASP A 390 -9.42 26.65 9.88
N HIS A 391 -8.20 26.33 9.42
CA HIS A 391 -7.15 25.78 10.28
C HIS A 391 -6.68 26.78 11.33
N TRP A 392 -6.58 28.07 10.99
CA TRP A 392 -6.25 29.11 11.97
C TRP A 392 -7.36 29.23 13.01
N LYS A 393 -8.63 29.18 12.60
CA LYS A 393 -9.76 29.17 13.54
C LYS A 393 -9.70 27.97 14.48
N LEU A 394 -9.45 26.77 13.95
CA LEU A 394 -9.29 25.56 14.77
C LEU A 394 -8.17 25.70 15.80
N LEU A 395 -7.01 26.22 15.38
CA LEU A 395 -5.88 26.47 16.28
C LEU A 395 -6.25 27.47 17.39
N GLU A 396 -6.93 28.56 17.07
CA GLU A 396 -7.37 29.53 18.09
C GLU A 396 -8.45 28.98 19.02
N THR A 397 -9.31 28.07 18.53
CA THR A 397 -10.29 27.38 19.39
C THR A 397 -9.63 26.40 20.36
N GLU A 398 -8.58 25.70 19.94
CA GLU A 398 -7.83 24.75 20.78
C GLU A 398 -7.02 25.48 21.87
N ILE A 399 -6.49 26.66 21.56
CA ILE A 399 -5.74 27.50 22.52
C ILE A 399 -6.69 28.26 23.46
N GLY A 400 -7.88 28.64 22.98
CA GLY A 400 -8.89 29.38 23.76
C GLY A 400 -8.69 30.90 23.78
N ASP A 401 -7.92 31.47 22.85
CA ASP A 401 -7.71 32.93 22.78
C ASP A 401 -8.87 33.63 22.05
N SER A 402 -9.79 34.19 22.84
CA SER A 402 -10.99 34.88 22.32
C SER A 402 -10.69 36.11 21.46
N VAL A 403 -9.55 36.78 21.68
CA VAL A 403 -9.17 38.00 20.94
C VAL A 403 -8.63 37.63 19.57
N ALA A 404 -7.78 36.61 19.50
CA ALA A 404 -7.25 36.11 18.23
C ALA A 404 -8.35 35.46 17.39
N LEU A 405 -9.23 34.66 18.01
CA LEU A 405 -10.38 34.05 17.35
C LEU A 405 -11.31 35.08 16.70
N SER A 406 -11.63 36.17 17.41
CA SER A 406 -12.47 37.25 16.86
C SER A 406 -11.85 37.92 15.63
N LYS A 407 -10.51 38.01 15.58
CA LYS A 407 -9.79 38.55 14.40
C LYS A 407 -9.86 37.58 13.23
N VAL A 408 -9.67 36.28 13.46
CA VAL A 408 -9.75 35.25 12.42
C VAL A 408 -11.16 35.15 11.85
N GLU A 409 -12.19 35.19 12.70
CA GLU A 409 -13.60 35.22 12.26
C GLU A 409 -13.92 36.45 11.42
N GLY A 410 -13.28 37.59 11.68
CA GLY A 410 -13.38 38.78 10.85
C GLY A 410 -12.76 38.64 9.45
N MET A 411 -11.79 37.74 9.27
CA MET A 411 -11.10 37.46 8.00
C MET A 411 -11.78 36.37 7.16
N MET A 412 -12.73 35.62 7.74
CA MET A 412 -13.41 34.51 7.08
C MET A 412 -14.17 34.93 5.81
N PRO A 413 -14.13 34.10 4.75
CA PRO A 413 -14.83 34.38 3.51
C PRO A 413 -16.35 34.30 3.70
N LYS A 414 -17.06 35.16 2.97
CA LYS A 414 -18.52 35.14 2.89
C LYS A 414 -18.93 34.65 1.51
N PRO A 415 -19.81 33.64 1.40
CA PRO A 415 -20.33 33.21 0.11
C PRO A 415 -21.25 34.30 -0.46
N MET A 416 -20.93 34.81 -1.64
CA MET A 416 -21.71 35.84 -2.32
C MET A 416 -22.11 35.38 -3.72
N ARG A 417 -23.37 35.64 -4.11
CA ARG A 417 -23.88 35.31 -5.45
C ARG A 417 -23.34 36.32 -6.45
N ARG A 418 -22.68 35.84 -7.50
CA ARG A 418 -22.17 36.65 -8.62
C ARG A 418 -22.66 36.09 -9.95
N TRP A 419 -22.59 36.92 -10.98
CA TRP A 419 -23.06 36.62 -12.32
C TRP A 419 -21.86 36.58 -13.26
N ARG A 420 -21.62 35.46 -13.95
CA ARG A 420 -20.65 35.36 -15.04
C ARG A 420 -21.40 35.35 -16.36
N LYS A 421 -20.88 36.03 -17.38
CA LYS A 421 -21.43 35.92 -18.75
C LYS A 421 -20.79 34.70 -19.41
N LEU A 422 -21.61 33.86 -20.06
CA LEU A 422 -21.11 32.78 -20.90
C LEU A 422 -20.75 33.34 -22.29
N ASP A 423 -19.57 33.01 -22.79
CA ASP A 423 -18.99 33.63 -24.00
C ASP A 423 -19.77 33.30 -25.29
N ASP A 424 -20.60 32.24 -25.31
CA ASP A 424 -21.27 31.77 -26.52
C ASP A 424 -22.77 32.12 -26.65
N THR A 425 -23.50 32.43 -25.57
CA THR A 425 -24.95 32.72 -25.65
C THR A 425 -25.38 34.06 -25.04
N GLY A 426 -24.49 34.77 -24.36
CA GLY A 426 -24.84 36.01 -23.63
C GLY A 426 -25.73 35.76 -22.40
N ASP A 427 -26.01 34.50 -22.08
CA ASP A 427 -26.68 34.09 -20.85
C ASP A 427 -25.77 34.36 -19.64
N LYS A 428 -26.39 34.75 -18.52
CA LYS A 428 -25.70 34.97 -17.25
C LYS A 428 -25.88 33.73 -16.39
N GLU A 429 -24.79 33.05 -16.08
CA GLU A 429 -24.80 31.97 -15.10
C GLU A 429 -24.57 32.55 -13.70
N GLU A 430 -25.44 32.16 -12.76
CA GLU A 430 -25.26 32.43 -11.34
C GLU A 430 -24.20 31.49 -10.77
N TYR A 431 -23.13 32.02 -10.20
CA TYR A 431 -22.13 31.23 -9.47
C TYR A 431 -21.89 31.81 -8.07
N TRP A 432 -21.52 30.95 -7.13
CA TRP A 432 -21.15 31.34 -5.77
C TRP A 432 -19.65 31.68 -5.74
N ASP A 433 -19.31 32.89 -5.32
CA ASP A 433 -17.93 33.34 -5.17
C ASP A 433 -17.60 33.53 -3.68
N LEU A 434 -16.42 33.07 -3.26
CA LEU A 434 -15.89 33.30 -1.91
C LEU A 434 -15.30 34.71 -1.84
N VAL A 435 -15.95 35.60 -1.09
CA VAL A 435 -15.49 36.99 -0.93
C VAL A 435 -14.87 37.18 0.44
N PHE A 436 -13.58 37.54 0.46
CA PHE A 436 -12.85 37.84 1.68
C PHE A 436 -13.07 39.29 2.11
N PRO A 437 -13.47 39.56 3.37
CA PRO A 437 -13.70 40.92 3.88
C PRO A 437 -12.49 41.86 3.72
N ASP A 438 -11.26 41.32 3.81
CA ASP A 438 -10.02 42.09 3.64
C ASP A 438 -9.86 42.64 2.21
N ASP A 439 -10.31 41.90 1.20
CA ASP A 439 -10.19 42.32 -0.20
C ASP A 439 -11.28 43.34 -0.58
N GLU A 440 -12.45 43.28 0.07
CA GLU A 440 -13.48 44.33 -0.04
C GLU A 440 -13.03 45.63 0.63
N LYS A 441 -12.36 45.54 1.79
CA LYS A 441 -11.82 46.68 2.52
C LYS A 441 -10.73 47.41 1.72
N GLU A 442 -9.87 46.68 1.01
CA GLU A 442 -8.86 47.26 0.11
C GLU A 442 -9.47 47.81 -1.18
N ARG A 443 -10.43 47.11 -1.81
CA ARG A 443 -11.08 47.61 -3.04
C ARG A 443 -11.94 48.84 -2.79
N ASN A 444 -12.62 48.92 -1.65
CA ASN A 444 -13.63 49.94 -1.36
C ASN A 444 -13.57 50.45 0.11
N PRO A 445 -12.54 51.22 0.50
CA PRO A 445 -12.34 51.64 1.89
C PRO A 445 -13.49 52.49 2.46
N GLY A 446 -14.13 53.31 1.62
CA GLY A 446 -15.23 54.19 2.02
C GLY A 446 -16.60 53.49 2.10
N THR A 447 -16.85 52.52 1.23
CA THR A 447 -18.12 51.79 1.13
C THR A 447 -18.17 50.56 2.05
N PHE A 448 -17.03 50.04 2.48
CA PHE A 448 -16.96 48.86 3.35
C PHE A 448 -17.61 49.09 4.72
N LYS A 449 -17.35 50.24 5.38
CA LYS A 449 -18.00 50.59 6.66
C LYS A 449 -19.51 50.73 6.49
N LEU A 450 -19.97 51.31 5.39
CA LEU A 450 -21.39 51.44 5.07
C LEU A 450 -22.04 50.07 4.83
N LEU A 451 -21.36 49.17 4.13
CA LEU A 451 -21.84 47.82 3.82
C LEU A 451 -21.86 46.93 5.07
N GLN A 452 -20.86 47.05 5.97
CA GLN A 452 -20.88 46.41 7.29
C GLN A 452 -22.03 46.92 8.16
N LEU A 453 -22.25 48.24 8.20
CA LEU A 453 -23.38 48.83 8.93
C LEU A 453 -24.73 48.39 8.35
N ALA A 454 -24.84 48.30 7.02
CA ALA A 454 -26.05 47.80 6.35
C ALA A 454 -26.30 46.31 6.62
N HIS A 455 -25.24 45.48 6.63
CA HIS A 455 -25.35 44.06 6.96
C HIS A 455 -25.68 43.84 8.43
N ALA A 456 -25.11 44.62 9.35
CA ALA A 456 -25.43 44.60 10.77
C ALA A 456 -26.86 45.08 11.03
N TRP A 457 -27.33 46.09 10.29
CA TRP A 457 -28.72 46.54 10.34
C TRP A 457 -29.69 45.47 9.83
N LYS A 458 -29.37 44.81 8.71
CA LYS A 458 -30.17 43.71 8.18
C LYS A 458 -30.19 42.48 9.09
N ALA A 459 -29.06 42.14 9.72
CA ALA A 459 -28.99 41.06 10.71
C ALA A 459 -29.85 41.38 11.94
N LYS A 460 -29.78 42.61 12.45
CA LYS A 460 -30.67 43.09 13.53
C LYS A 460 -32.14 43.05 13.13
N GLN A 461 -32.48 43.37 11.88
CA GLN A 461 -33.84 43.24 11.37
C GLN A 461 -34.28 41.77 11.28
N GLN A 462 -33.40 40.86 10.87
CA GLN A 462 -33.69 39.43 10.82
C GLN A 462 -33.84 38.83 12.22
N GLU A 463 -33.02 39.23 13.19
CA GLU A 463 -33.17 38.85 14.61
C GLU A 463 -34.46 39.41 15.23
N GLN A 464 -34.85 40.63 14.85
CA GLN A 464 -36.13 41.22 15.26
C GLN A 464 -37.31 40.50 14.59
N GLN A 465 -37.19 40.08 13.33
CA GLN A 465 -38.20 39.30 12.61
C GLN A 465 -38.32 37.86 13.13
N SER A 466 -37.20 37.21 13.48
CA SER A 466 -37.21 35.87 14.08
C SER A 466 -37.78 35.86 15.50
N ASN A 467 -37.60 36.95 16.26
CA ASN A 467 -38.22 37.11 17.58
C ASN A 467 -39.70 37.56 17.56
N SER A 468 -40.26 37.88 16.38
CA SER A 468 -41.63 38.40 16.26
C SER A 468 -42.62 37.49 15.51
N ILE A 469 -42.20 36.30 15.07
CA ILE A 469 -43.10 35.37 14.33
C ILE A 469 -42.97 33.94 14.92
N PRO A 470 -44.03 33.37 15.50
CA PRO A 470 -44.10 31.93 15.74
C PRO A 470 -44.30 31.20 14.41
N HIS A 471 -43.52 30.12 14.22
CA HIS A 471 -43.56 29.13 13.13
C HIS A 471 -44.72 29.23 12.12
N GLN A 472 -44.40 29.69 10.90
CA GLN A 472 -44.93 29.08 9.67
C GLN A 472 -43.80 28.90 8.66
N THR A 473 -43.63 27.66 8.25
CA THR A 473 -42.62 27.15 7.31
C THR A 473 -42.95 27.57 5.89
N GLU A 474 -42.21 28.54 5.34
CA GLU A 474 -42.06 28.69 3.90
C GLU A 474 -40.65 28.24 3.50
N ALA A 475 -40.61 27.26 2.59
CA ALA A 475 -39.40 26.66 2.05
C ALA A 475 -38.64 27.66 1.20
N THR A 476 -37.71 28.39 1.83
CA THR A 476 -36.65 29.09 1.12
C THR A 476 -35.60 28.07 0.69
N LYS A 477 -35.32 27.99 -0.62
CA LYS A 477 -34.26 27.15 -1.18
C LYS A 477 -32.93 27.55 -0.55
N SER A 478 -32.43 26.70 0.34
CA SER A 478 -31.10 26.78 0.93
C SER A 478 -30.02 26.67 -0.17
N PRO A 479 -28.88 27.36 -0.01
CA PRO A 479 -27.72 27.09 -0.86
C PRO A 479 -27.28 25.63 -0.68
N PRO A 480 -26.74 24.98 -1.73
CA PRO A 480 -26.27 23.60 -1.61
C PRO A 480 -25.22 23.52 -0.51
N GLN A 481 -25.44 22.63 0.45
CA GLN A 481 -24.37 22.20 1.37
C GLN A 481 -23.25 21.62 0.53
N ILE A 482 -22.04 22.14 0.72
CA ILE A 482 -20.82 21.51 0.24
C ILE A 482 -20.69 20.22 1.06
N GLN A 483 -21.04 19.08 0.44
CA GLN A 483 -20.63 17.78 0.95
C GLN A 483 -19.11 17.71 0.79
N ILE A 484 -18.41 17.89 1.90
CA ILE A 484 -17.02 17.46 2.01
C ILE A 484 -17.08 15.94 2.01
N ASN A 485 -16.79 15.31 0.86
CA ASN A 485 -16.47 13.90 0.82
C ASN A 485 -15.18 13.71 1.63
N GLN A 486 -15.33 13.36 2.90
CA GLN A 486 -14.28 12.65 3.61
C GLN A 486 -14.12 11.27 2.93
N PRO A 487 -12.90 10.84 2.58
CA PRO A 487 -12.69 9.46 2.17
C PRO A 487 -13.05 8.56 3.36
N SER A 488 -14.04 7.69 3.15
CA SER A 488 -14.49 6.69 4.11
C SER A 488 -13.37 5.70 4.43
N GLU A 489 -12.80 5.80 5.63
CA GLU A 489 -12.11 4.69 6.29
C GLU A 489 -13.17 3.77 6.91
N ASP A 490 -13.79 2.92 6.08
CA ASP A 490 -14.51 1.75 6.56
C ASP A 490 -13.60 0.54 6.46
N VAL A 491 -13.02 0.20 7.61
CA VAL A 491 -12.45 -1.11 7.92
C VAL A 491 -13.61 -2.07 8.17
N PRO A 492 -13.81 -3.14 7.38
CA PRO A 492 -14.73 -4.19 7.77
C PRO A 492 -14.01 -5.13 8.75
N VAL A 493 -14.31 -4.98 10.03
CA VAL A 493 -14.18 -6.07 11.00
C VAL A 493 -15.16 -7.16 10.58
N VAL A 494 -14.62 -8.27 10.08
CA VAL A 494 -15.39 -9.51 9.90
C VAL A 494 -14.91 -10.51 10.92
N SER A 495 -15.90 -11.05 11.63
CA SER A 495 -15.84 -12.14 12.60
C SER A 495 -15.21 -13.43 12.06
#